data_AF-A0A8S3THS7-F1
#
_entry.id   AF-A0A8S3THS7-F1
#
_cell.length_a   1.000
_cell.length_b   1.000
_cell.length_c   1.000
_cell.angle_alpha   90.00
_cell.angle_beta   90.00
_cell.angle_gamma   90.00
#
_symmetry.space_group_name_H-M   'P 1'
#
loop_
_entity.id
_entity.type
_entity.pdbx_description
1 polymer ?
#
loop_
_entity_poly.entity_id
_entity_poly.type
_entity_poly.pdbx_seq_one_letter_code
_entity_poly.pdbx_strand_id
1 'polypeptide(L)'
;MTGKALARAVRGHLIVDTALNALLVSMTFDIPLPDEKQHLTNEEHVQDRNQSFESNQIAETSTEEQEHVTNSSQVVLSVAINQYNQLINEDLSVDTICESSILDDINARIAAKRKELEVSRTASLWMRYSEMVNILKRFIKAERTGNWELHLQTL
;
A
#
# COMPACT_ATOMS: atom_id res chain seq x y z
N MET A 1 7.28 -31.09 -14.01
CA MET A 1 6.31 -30.01 -13.74
C MET A 1 7.01 -28.68 -13.98
N THR A 2 6.46 -27.82 -14.84
CA THR A 2 7.18 -26.64 -15.35
C THR A 2 7.15 -25.48 -14.35
N GLY A 3 8.33 -24.96 -13.97
CA GLY A 3 8.49 -23.82 -13.05
C GLY A 3 7.77 -22.53 -13.48
N LYS A 4 7.31 -22.44 -14.74
CA LYS A 4 6.52 -21.32 -15.25
C LYS A 4 5.17 -21.14 -14.55
N ALA A 5 4.46 -22.24 -14.23
CA ALA A 5 3.17 -22.16 -13.55
C ALA A 5 3.34 -21.65 -12.12
N LEU A 6 4.34 -22.20 -11.41
CA LEU A 6 4.71 -21.76 -10.06
C LEU A 6 5.14 -20.29 -10.03
N ALA A 7 6.00 -19.87 -10.96
CA ALA A 7 6.45 -18.48 -11.04
C ALA A 7 5.28 -17.49 -11.27
N ARG A 8 4.30 -17.86 -12.10
CA ARG A 8 3.08 -17.05 -12.30
C ARG A 8 2.24 -16.97 -11.03
N ALA A 9 2.07 -18.09 -10.31
CA ALA A 9 1.33 -18.10 -9.05
C ALA A 9 1.99 -17.21 -7.99
N VAL A 10 3.31 -17.35 -7.79
CA VAL A 10 4.07 -16.48 -6.88
C VAL A 10 3.92 -15.01 -7.27
N ARG A 11 4.06 -14.67 -8.55
CA ARG A 11 3.85 -13.30 -9.02
C ARG A 11 2.45 -12.78 -8.69
N GLY A 12 1.42 -13.59 -8.87
CA GLY A 12 0.05 -13.24 -8.49
C GLY A 12 -0.07 -12.90 -7.01
N HIS A 13 0.49 -13.73 -6.13
CA HIS A 13 0.47 -13.47 -4.69
C HIS A 13 1.17 -12.16 -4.31
N LEU A 14 2.32 -11.88 -4.93
CA LEU A 14 3.08 -10.66 -4.70
C LEU A 14 2.31 -9.41 -5.17
N ILE A 15 1.62 -9.49 -6.32
CA ILE A 15 0.79 -8.38 -6.82
C ILE A 15 -0.33 -8.06 -5.84
N VAL A 16 -1.04 -9.08 -5.34
CA VAL A 16 -2.13 -8.89 -4.38
C VAL A 16 -1.61 -8.26 -3.09
N ASP A 17 -0.47 -8.74 -2.57
CA ASP A 17 0.15 -8.15 -1.38
C ASP A 17 0.59 -6.69 -1.61
N THR A 18 1.14 -6.36 -2.78
CA THR A 18 1.47 -4.97 -3.13
C THR A 18 0.22 -4.09 -3.18
N ALA A 19 -0.87 -4.57 -3.79
CA ALA A 19 -2.13 -3.83 -3.85
C ALA A 19 -2.73 -3.59 -2.46
N LEU A 20 -2.69 -4.59 -1.58
CA LEU A 20 -3.12 -4.45 -0.18
C LEU A 20 -2.29 -3.42 0.58
N ASN A 21 -0.97 -3.45 0.42
CA ASN A 21 -0.09 -2.46 1.06
C ASN A 21 -0.34 -1.04 0.50
N ALA A 22 -0.57 -0.90 -0.81
CA ALA A 22 -0.91 0.38 -1.43
C ALA A 22 -2.24 0.93 -0.89
N LEU A 23 -3.26 0.07 -0.79
CA LEU A 23 -4.57 0.43 -0.23
C LEU A 23 -4.47 0.83 1.25
N LEU A 24 -3.65 0.11 2.02
CA LEU A 24 -3.44 0.43 3.43
C LEU A 24 -2.76 1.80 3.59
N VAL A 25 -1.73 2.08 2.79
CA VAL A 25 -1.02 3.37 2.81
C VAL A 25 -1.95 4.50 2.35
N SER A 26 -2.74 4.29 1.29
CA SER A 26 -3.70 5.29 0.82
C SER A 26 -4.75 5.61 1.89
N MET A 27 -5.24 4.59 2.61
CA MET A 27 -6.16 4.78 3.74
C MET A 27 -5.51 5.40 4.97
N THR A 28 -4.19 5.27 5.15
CA THR A 28 -3.49 5.80 6.34
C THR A 28 -3.14 7.27 6.18
N PHE A 29 -2.84 7.69 4.96
CA PHE A 29 -2.34 9.05 4.67
C PHE A 29 -3.24 9.85 3.72
N ASP A 30 -4.44 9.33 3.43
CA ASP A 30 -5.42 9.95 2.53
C ASP A 30 -4.85 10.30 1.14
N ILE A 31 -3.94 9.45 0.65
CA ILE A 31 -3.33 9.61 -0.67
C ILE A 31 -4.30 9.01 -1.71
N PRO A 32 -4.71 9.76 -2.75
CA PRO A 32 -5.57 9.21 -3.79
C PRO A 32 -4.86 8.07 -4.52
N LEU A 33 -5.56 6.95 -4.70
CA LEU A 33 -5.08 5.89 -5.56
C LEU A 33 -5.17 6.35 -7.03
N PRO A 34 -4.23 5.95 -7.90
CA PRO A 34 -4.32 6.25 -9.32
C PRO A 34 -5.62 5.67 -9.89
N ASP A 35 -6.56 6.54 -10.24
CA ASP A 35 -7.81 6.13 -10.90
C ASP A 35 -7.50 5.65 -12.32
N GLU A 36 -7.98 4.45 -12.65
CA GLU A 36 -7.81 3.77 -13.95
C GLU A 36 -8.44 4.55 -15.15
N LYS A 37 -9.05 5.72 -14.90
CA LYS A 37 -9.75 6.53 -15.90
C LYS A 37 -8.84 7.46 -16.73
N GLN A 38 -7.55 7.59 -16.41
CA GLN A 38 -6.66 8.50 -17.14
C GLN A 38 -5.94 7.88 -18.36
N HIS A 39 -6.27 6.66 -18.78
CA HIS A 39 -5.63 6.00 -19.95
C HIS A 39 -6.59 5.64 -21.10
N LEU A 40 -7.84 6.10 -21.09
CA LEU A 40 -8.80 5.79 -22.18
C LEU A 40 -9.34 7.02 -22.93
N THR A 41 -8.89 8.23 -22.61
CA THR A 41 -9.19 9.42 -23.43
C THR A 41 -8.04 9.68 -24.39
N ASN A 42 -7.87 8.82 -25.40
CA ASN A 42 -7.24 9.11 -26.68
C ASN A 42 -7.48 7.91 -27.60
N GLU A 43 -8.73 7.68 -27.99
CA GLU A 43 -9.08 7.17 -29.32
C GLU A 43 -10.61 7.25 -29.52
N GLU A 44 -10.97 8.17 -30.41
CA GLU A 44 -12.12 8.21 -31.32
C GLU A 44 -13.56 8.01 -30.81
N HIS A 45 -14.25 9.14 -30.89
CA HIS A 45 -15.68 9.39 -31.01
C HIS A 45 -16.41 8.43 -31.98
N VAL A 46 -17.28 7.56 -31.49
CA VAL A 46 -18.52 7.19 -32.20
C VAL A 46 -19.69 7.07 -31.20
N GLN A 47 -20.72 7.82 -31.54
CA GLN A 47 -21.95 8.09 -30.82
C GLN A 47 -23.01 7.04 -31.20
N ASP A 48 -23.60 6.32 -30.23
CA ASP A 48 -25.05 6.07 -30.24
C ASP A 48 -25.63 5.45 -28.93
N ARG A 49 -26.66 6.13 -28.43
CA ARG A 49 -27.95 5.63 -27.87
C ARG A 49 -28.06 4.81 -26.55
N ASN A 50 -28.46 5.56 -25.52
CA ASN A 50 -29.65 5.43 -24.65
C ASN A 50 -30.05 4.09 -23.98
N GLN A 51 -30.06 4.07 -22.63
CA GLN A 51 -31.25 4.04 -21.74
C GLN A 51 -30.82 3.64 -20.31
N SER A 52 -30.66 4.61 -19.39
CA SER A 52 -31.65 5.00 -18.37
C SER A 52 -31.83 4.00 -17.23
N PHE A 53 -31.30 4.33 -16.05
CA PHE A 53 -32.00 4.18 -14.77
C PHE A 53 -31.49 5.25 -13.80
N GLU A 54 -32.31 6.27 -13.60
CA GLU A 54 -32.18 7.32 -12.58
C GLU A 54 -33.06 6.99 -11.37
N SER A 55 -32.69 7.62 -10.24
CA SER A 55 -33.42 7.83 -8.96
C SER A 55 -32.75 7.11 -7.78
N ASN A 56 -32.39 7.75 -6.66
CA ASN A 56 -32.56 9.15 -6.26
C ASN A 56 -31.64 9.47 -5.05
N GLN A 57 -31.33 10.76 -4.93
CA GLN A 57 -30.60 11.45 -3.88
C GLN A 57 -31.23 11.31 -2.49
N ILE A 58 -30.41 11.30 -1.42
CA ILE A 58 -30.75 11.96 -0.14
C ILE A 58 -29.49 12.62 0.48
N ALA A 59 -29.64 13.94 0.61
CA ALA A 59 -29.13 14.87 1.63
C ALA A 59 -27.62 15.13 1.81
N GLU A 60 -27.27 16.34 1.36
CA GLU A 60 -26.30 17.25 1.97
C GLU A 60 -26.35 17.24 3.51
N THR A 61 -25.19 17.14 4.14
CA THR A 61 -24.93 17.72 5.45
C THR A 61 -23.48 18.20 5.46
N SER A 62 -23.33 19.51 5.66
CA SER A 62 -22.13 20.33 5.82
C SER A 62 -21.06 19.63 6.67
N THR A 63 -19.81 19.54 6.21
CA THR A 63 -18.74 20.55 6.40
C THR A 63 -18.53 20.92 7.86
N GLU A 64 -17.29 20.76 8.33
CA GLU A 64 -16.64 21.36 9.53
C GLU A 64 -15.99 20.39 10.55
N GLU A 65 -15.33 19.28 10.15
CA GLU A 65 -14.41 18.57 11.09
C GLU A 65 -13.08 18.01 10.49
N GLN A 66 -12.79 18.17 9.19
CA GLN A 66 -11.67 17.44 8.53
C GLN A 66 -10.36 18.21 8.26
N GLU A 67 -10.21 19.48 8.65
CA GLU A 67 -9.03 20.29 8.27
C GLU A 67 -7.76 20.11 9.15
N HIS A 68 -7.85 19.43 10.31
CA HIS A 68 -6.70 19.37 11.23
C HIS A 68 -5.76 18.16 11.03
N VAL A 69 -6.25 17.06 10.44
CA VAL A 69 -5.48 15.79 10.33
C VAL A 69 -4.64 15.71 9.05
N THR A 70 -5.15 16.29 7.95
CA THR A 70 -4.52 16.28 6.62
C THR A 70 -3.15 16.97 6.61
N ASN A 71 -3.01 18.08 7.33
CA ASN A 71 -1.74 18.81 7.43
C ASN A 71 -0.62 17.96 8.08
N SER A 72 -0.94 17.14 9.09
CA SER A 72 0.07 16.33 9.78
C SER A 72 0.61 15.19 8.92
N SER A 73 -0.27 14.49 8.19
CA SER A 73 0.13 13.40 7.28
C SER A 73 0.95 13.90 6.10
N GLN A 74 0.57 15.03 5.51
CA GLN A 74 1.32 15.63 4.40
C GLN A 74 2.72 16.11 4.83
N VAL A 75 2.85 16.67 6.04
CA VAL A 75 4.15 17.06 6.60
C VAL A 75 5.06 15.84 6.77
N VAL A 76 4.60 14.76 7.42
CA VAL A 76 5.39 13.54 7.62
C VAL A 76 5.87 12.95 6.28
N LEU A 77 4.98 12.89 5.29
CA LEU A 77 5.34 12.37 3.97
C LEU A 77 6.36 13.27 3.24
N SER A 78 6.21 14.60 3.31
CA SER A 78 7.17 15.51 2.67
C SER A 78 8.58 15.41 3.28
N VAL A 79 8.67 15.23 4.61
CA VAL A 79 9.95 15.01 5.30
C VAL A 79 10.55 13.68 4.87
N ALA A 80 9.75 12.61 4.83
CA ALA A 80 10.21 11.30 4.38
C ALA A 80 10.71 11.32 2.92
N ILE A 81 10.01 12.02 2.02
CA ILE A 81 10.43 12.21 0.62
C ILE A 81 11.77 12.97 0.56
N ASN A 82 11.94 14.00 1.38
CA ASN A 82 13.18 14.77 1.42
C ASN A 82 14.36 13.92 1.91
N GLN A 83 14.19 13.15 2.99
CA GLN A 83 15.20 12.21 3.49
C GLN A 83 15.53 11.13 2.46
N TYR A 84 14.53 10.59 1.75
CA TYR A 84 14.74 9.64 0.67
C TYR A 84 15.59 10.23 -0.46
N ASN A 85 15.25 11.44 -0.92
CA ASN A 85 16.01 12.10 -1.98
C ASN A 85 17.47 12.39 -1.54
N GLN A 86 17.67 12.81 -0.29
CA GLN A 86 19.02 13.00 0.26
C GLN A 86 19.81 11.69 0.33
N LEU A 87 19.18 10.58 0.70
CA LEU A 87 19.81 9.26 0.69
C LEU A 87 20.24 8.82 -0.71
N ILE A 88 19.36 9.00 -1.70
CA ILE A 88 19.62 8.61 -3.10
C ILE A 88 20.73 9.46 -3.71
N ASN A 89 20.85 10.72 -3.29
CA ASN A 89 21.92 11.61 -3.73
C ASN A 89 23.25 11.42 -2.94
N GLU A 90 23.33 10.41 -2.06
CA GLU A 90 24.48 10.12 -1.17
C GLU A 90 24.85 11.23 -0.18
N ASP A 91 23.97 12.21 0.03
CA ASP A 91 24.19 13.33 0.94
C ASP A 91 23.98 12.95 2.42
N LEU A 92 23.33 11.81 2.68
CA LEU A 92 22.95 11.37 4.02
C LEU A 92 23.20 9.87 4.23
N SER A 93 23.81 9.50 5.37
CA SER A 93 24.03 8.09 5.73
C SER A 93 22.73 7.40 6.11
N VAL A 94 22.64 6.09 5.79
CA VAL A 94 21.54 5.20 6.18
C VAL A 94 21.33 5.20 7.70
N ASP A 95 22.41 5.27 8.48
CA ASP A 95 22.35 5.24 9.94
C ASP A 95 21.60 6.45 10.50
N THR A 96 21.83 7.63 9.93
CA THR A 96 21.16 8.89 10.33
C THR A 96 19.66 8.88 10.03
N ILE A 97 19.24 8.13 9.01
CA ILE A 97 17.81 7.98 8.67
C ILE A 97 17.15 6.98 9.61
N CYS A 98 17.83 5.90 9.97
CA CYS A 98 17.35 4.93 10.95
C CYS A 98 17.18 5.55 12.35
N GLU A 99 17.97 6.57 12.69
CA GLU A 99 17.80 7.35 13.92
C GLU A 99 16.64 8.35 13.85
N SER A 100 16.11 8.63 12.66
CA SER A 100 15.02 9.59 12.51
C SER A 100 13.68 9.00 12.93
N SER A 101 12.94 9.73 13.77
CA SER A 101 11.61 9.31 14.26
C SER A 101 10.55 9.24 13.17
N ILE A 102 10.85 9.73 11.96
CA ILE A 102 9.90 9.78 10.84
C ILE A 102 9.48 8.37 10.42
N LEU A 103 10.42 7.42 10.37
CA LEU A 103 10.09 6.04 10.04
C LEU A 103 9.27 5.36 11.13
N ASP A 104 9.55 5.66 12.39
CA ASP A 104 8.77 5.18 13.53
C ASP A 104 7.35 5.74 13.50
N ASP A 105 7.18 7.03 13.19
CA ASP A 105 5.89 7.69 13.07
C ASP A 105 5.06 7.10 11.92
N ILE A 106 5.67 6.87 10.76
CA ILE A 106 5.02 6.21 9.61
C ILE A 106 4.59 4.80 9.99
N ASN A 107 5.48 4.02 10.60
CA ASN A 107 5.19 2.65 11.04
C ASN A 107 4.07 2.62 12.08
N ALA A 108 4.08 3.54 13.05
CA ALA A 108 3.06 3.65 14.08
C ALA A 108 1.69 3.98 13.49
N ARG A 109 1.61 4.90 12.52
CA ARG A 109 0.35 5.24 11.83
C ARG A 109 -0.19 4.06 11.02
N ILE A 110 0.67 3.37 10.28
CA ILE A 110 0.27 2.17 9.52
C ILE A 110 -0.20 1.05 10.46
N ALA A 111 0.50 0.84 11.58
CA ALA A 111 0.13 -0.15 12.59
C ALA A 111 -1.22 0.18 13.24
N ALA A 112 -1.46 1.45 13.58
CA ALA A 112 -2.73 1.91 14.10
C ALA A 112 -3.87 1.67 13.08
N LYS A 113 -3.65 2.00 11.80
CA LYS A 113 -4.64 1.77 10.75
C LYS A 113 -4.93 0.29 10.52
N ARG A 114 -3.92 -0.58 10.57
CA ARG A 114 -4.11 -2.04 10.53
C ARG A 114 -5.01 -2.51 11.66
N LYS A 115 -4.74 -2.07 12.88
CA LYS A 115 -5.52 -2.43 14.08
C LYS A 115 -6.97 -1.93 14.00
N GLU A 116 -7.19 -0.74 13.44
CA GLU A 116 -8.51 -0.19 13.16
C GLU A 116 -9.30 -1.09 12.18
N LEU A 117 -8.63 -1.55 11.11
CA LEU A 117 -9.27 -2.39 10.08
C LEU A 117 -9.52 -3.83 10.56
N GLU A 118 -8.73 -4.35 11.49
CA GLU A 118 -8.85 -5.72 12.02
C GLU A 118 -10.20 -6.02 12.70
N VAL A 119 -11.01 -5.00 12.99
CA VAL A 119 -12.40 -5.16 13.46
C VAL A 119 -13.25 -5.96 12.45
N SER A 120 -12.97 -5.83 11.15
CA SER A 120 -13.67 -6.59 10.10
C SER A 120 -13.01 -7.96 9.88
N ARG A 121 -13.83 -9.01 9.84
CA ARG A 121 -13.38 -10.38 9.53
C ARG A 121 -12.63 -10.45 8.19
N THR A 122 -13.10 -9.73 7.17
CA THR A 122 -12.48 -9.74 5.84
C THR A 122 -11.13 -9.03 5.86
N ALA A 123 -11.02 -7.89 6.53
CA ALA A 123 -9.76 -7.17 6.65
C ALA A 123 -8.73 -7.96 7.46
N SER A 124 -9.16 -8.57 8.58
CA SER A 124 -8.31 -9.48 9.37
C SER A 124 -7.76 -10.62 8.51
N LEU A 125 -8.60 -11.25 7.69
CA LEU A 125 -8.16 -12.29 6.74
C LEU A 125 -7.09 -11.77 5.77
N TRP A 126 -7.26 -10.58 5.21
CA TRP A 126 -6.27 -9.97 4.31
C TRP A 126 -4.95 -9.62 5.02
N MET A 127 -5.00 -9.19 6.28
CA MET A 127 -3.78 -8.97 7.09
C MET A 127 -3.02 -10.27 7.32
N ARG A 128 -3.73 -11.35 7.66
CA ARG A 128 -3.14 -12.70 7.79
C ARG A 128 -2.58 -13.21 6.47
N TYR A 129 -3.28 -12.98 5.37
CA TYR A 129 -2.79 -13.31 4.04
C TYR A 129 -1.47 -12.58 3.72
N SER A 130 -1.39 -11.26 3.96
CA SER A 130 -0.16 -10.49 3.75
C SER A 130 1.00 -11.00 4.61
N GLU A 131 0.72 -11.38 5.87
CA GLU A 131 1.70 -12.02 6.76
C GLU A 131 2.26 -13.31 6.15
N MET A 132 1.40 -14.21 5.66
CA MET A 132 1.83 -15.44 4.98
C MET A 132 2.67 -15.17 3.73
N VAL A 133 2.28 -14.18 2.91
CA VAL A 133 3.07 -13.79 1.72
C VAL A 133 4.45 -13.26 2.13
N ASN A 134 4.55 -12.54 3.26
CA ASN A 134 5.83 -12.06 3.77
C ASN A 134 6.72 -13.20 4.28
N ILE A 135 6.15 -14.23 4.92
CA ILE A 135 6.89 -15.45 5.27
C ILE A 135 7.40 -16.13 3.99
N LEU A 136 6.57 -16.28 2.97
CA LEU A 136 6.96 -16.86 1.68
C LEU A 136 8.10 -16.07 1.02
N LYS A 137 8.06 -14.74 1.02
CA LYS A 137 9.15 -13.89 0.50
C LYS A 137 10.46 -14.13 1.25
N ARG A 138 10.41 -14.20 2.59
CA ARG A 138 11.60 -14.48 3.42
C ARG A 138 12.16 -15.86 3.15
N PHE A 139 11.30 -16.87 3.01
CA PHE A 139 11.69 -18.24 2.66
C PHE A 139 12.41 -18.27 1.30
N ILE A 140 11.81 -17.68 0.26
CA ILE A 140 12.44 -17.59 -1.07
C ILE A 140 13.79 -16.87 -1.00
N LYS A 141 13.89 -15.80 -0.21
CA LYS A 141 15.15 -15.08 0.00
C LYS A 141 16.19 -15.99 0.67
N ALA A 142 15.83 -16.66 1.76
CA ALA A 142 16.70 -17.56 2.50
C ALA A 142 17.28 -18.67 1.62
N GLU A 143 16.41 -19.35 0.86
CA GLU A 143 16.79 -20.38 -0.12
C GLU A 143 17.78 -19.85 -1.16
N ARG A 144 17.51 -18.68 -1.73
CA ARG A 144 18.36 -18.07 -2.76
C ARG A 144 19.71 -17.61 -2.23
N THR A 145 19.80 -17.20 -0.97
CA THR A 145 21.04 -16.71 -0.34
C THR A 145 21.77 -17.79 0.46
N GLY A 146 21.21 -18.99 0.60
CA GLY A 146 21.73 -20.04 1.48
C GLY A 146 21.79 -19.60 2.95
N ASN A 147 20.91 -18.70 3.39
CA ASN A 147 20.91 -18.16 4.75
C ASN A 147 20.01 -19.03 5.64
N TRP A 148 20.63 -19.97 6.36
CA TRP A 148 19.93 -20.93 7.23
C TRP A 148 19.24 -20.28 8.42
N GLU A 149 19.78 -19.20 8.97
CA GLU A 149 19.15 -18.45 10.07
C GLU A 149 17.80 -17.89 9.61
N LEU A 150 17.77 -17.26 8.43
CA LEU A 150 16.54 -16.74 7.84
C LEU A 150 15.56 -17.88 7.46
N HIS A 151 16.08 -19.04 7.09
CA HIS A 151 15.25 -20.22 6.80
C HIS A 151 14.52 -20.71 8.06
N LEU A 152 15.20 -20.80 9.20
CA LEU A 152 14.60 -21.21 10.48
C LEU A 152 13.53 -20.23 10.97
N GLN A 153 13.68 -18.94 10.69
CA GLN A 153 12.66 -17.93 11.02
C GLN A 153 11.39 -18.01 10.16
N THR A 154 11.38 -18.87 9.13
CA THR A 154 10.26 -19.03 8.19
C THR A 154 9.57 -20.39 8.27
N LEU A 155 10.02 -21.25 9.18
CA LEU A 155 9.42 -22.54 9.53
C LEU A 155 8.51 -22.41 10.76
#